data_AF-A0A412AWP5-F1
#
_entry.id   AF-A0A412AWP5-F1
#
_cell.length_a   1.000
_cell.length_b   1.000
_cell.length_c   1.000
_cell.angle_alpha   90.00
_cell.angle_beta   90.00
_cell.angle_gamma   90.00
#
_symmetry.space_group_name_H-M   'P 1'
#
loop_
_entity.id
_entity.type
_entity.pdbx_description
1 polymer ?
#
loop_
_entity_poly.entity_id
_entity_poly.type
_entity_poly.pdbx_seq_one_letter_code
_entity_poly.pdbx_strand_id
1 'polypeptide(L)'
;MRDYVTYADNTTEDIETLVLPYPCLEESKPTVIQRGGGLFAVKNEDERKNQAAAIFAKWLTEQEHNLAFVTKAGYLPVTTQAFQGLFANISSVENEKYRMLYSAVNEQYANDYQFCSLPLFDGALDAQKNFEKLIKSTLSNAHEEYIRRIQNGENKDTVMKDLTASALASVQEALN
;
A
#
# COMPACT_ATOMS: atom_id res chain seq x y z
N MET A 1 9.55 -0.37 11.50
CA MET A 1 10.09 -1.30 10.48
C MET A 1 11.37 -1.91 11.03
N ARG A 2 11.63 -3.19 10.76
CA ARG A 2 12.84 -3.89 11.22
C ARG A 2 14.07 -3.35 10.48
N ASP A 3 15.24 -3.38 11.12
CA ASP A 3 16.55 -2.93 10.59
C ASP A 3 17.51 -4.09 10.37
N TYR A 4 17.02 -5.32 10.49
CA TYR A 4 17.85 -6.50 10.37
C TYR A 4 17.03 -7.70 9.90
N VAL A 5 17.71 -8.65 9.27
CA VAL A 5 17.19 -10.00 9.02
C VAL A 5 17.70 -10.96 10.08
N THR A 6 16.94 -12.02 10.35
CA THR A 6 17.35 -13.09 11.27
C THR A 6 17.44 -14.39 10.47
N TYR A 7 18.60 -15.04 10.53
CA TYR A 7 18.87 -16.31 9.86
C TYR A 7 18.40 -17.50 10.71
N ALA A 8 18.34 -18.70 10.11
CA ALA A 8 17.89 -19.92 10.77
C ALA A 8 18.80 -20.33 11.96
N ASP A 9 20.06 -19.90 11.96
CA ASP A 9 21.02 -20.10 13.04
C ASP A 9 20.96 -19.01 14.13
N ASN A 10 19.95 -18.14 14.09
CA ASN A 10 19.75 -16.98 14.95
C ASN A 10 20.80 -15.86 14.81
N THR A 11 21.67 -15.90 13.81
CA THR A 11 22.50 -14.73 13.49
C THR A 11 21.66 -13.62 12.86
N THR A 12 22.15 -12.39 12.96
CA THR A 12 21.49 -11.21 12.39
C THR A 12 22.42 -10.46 11.45
N GLU A 13 21.83 -9.89 10.41
CA GLU A 13 22.50 -8.98 9.48
C GLU A 13 21.66 -7.71 9.37
N ASP A 14 22.32 -6.57 9.52
CA ASP A 14 21.70 -5.26 9.39
C ASP A 14 21.29 -5.02 7.93
N ILE A 15 20.16 -4.34 7.75
CA ILE A 15 19.66 -3.96 6.42
C ILE A 15 19.43 -2.45 6.35
N GLU A 16 19.70 -1.90 5.18
CA GLU A 16 19.30 -0.54 4.87
C GLU A 16 17.88 -0.53 4.32
N THR A 17 17.11 0.47 4.75
CA THR A 17 15.74 0.67 4.26
C THR A 17 15.76 1.73 3.17
N LEU A 18 15.05 1.48 2.07
CA LEU A 18 14.69 2.49 1.07
C LEU A 18 13.16 2.48 0.90
N VAL A 19 12.54 3.67 0.83
CA VAL A 19 11.10 3.80 0.52
C VAL A 19 10.96 4.63 -0.74
N LEU A 20 10.30 4.07 -1.75
CA LEU A 20 10.08 4.70 -3.06
C LEU A 20 8.58 4.77 -3.36
N PRO A 21 8.14 5.69 -4.24
CA PRO A 21 6.79 5.67 -4.80
C PRO A 21 6.43 4.34 -5.46
N TYR A 22 5.14 4.10 -5.67
CA TYR A 22 4.69 2.93 -6.41
C TYR A 22 5.24 2.97 -7.85
N PRO A 23 5.85 1.89 -8.36
CA PRO A 23 6.27 1.86 -9.74
C PRO A 23 5.05 1.92 -10.66
N CYS A 24 5.18 2.63 -11.77
CA CYS A 24 4.15 2.75 -12.79
C CYS A 24 4.74 2.47 -14.16
N LEU A 25 3.93 1.93 -15.08
CA LEU A 25 4.32 1.77 -16.48
C LEU A 25 4.34 3.14 -17.16
N GLU A 26 5.25 3.34 -18.10
CA GLU A 26 5.50 4.64 -18.76
C GLU A 26 4.23 5.24 -19.40
N GLU A 27 3.38 4.41 -20.01
CA GLU A 27 2.12 4.83 -20.64
C GLU A 27 0.90 4.75 -19.71
N SER A 28 1.09 4.39 -18.45
CA SER A 28 -0.01 4.26 -17.48
C SER A 28 -0.22 5.54 -16.69
N LYS A 29 -1.47 5.75 -16.24
CA LYS A 29 -1.74 6.77 -15.24
C LYS A 29 -1.31 6.27 -13.86
N PRO A 30 -0.32 6.88 -13.21
CA PRO A 30 0.16 6.42 -11.92
C PRO A 30 -0.98 6.49 -10.90
N THR A 31 -1.20 5.39 -10.18
CA THR A 31 -2.36 5.25 -9.29
C THR A 31 -1.96 4.58 -7.98
N VAL A 32 -2.40 5.15 -6.85
CA VAL A 32 -2.20 4.63 -5.51
C VAL A 32 -3.54 4.29 -4.89
N ILE A 33 -3.64 3.10 -4.30
CA ILE A 33 -4.82 2.74 -3.49
C ILE A 33 -4.66 3.34 -2.09
N GLN A 34 -5.59 4.19 -1.69
CA GLN A 34 -5.68 4.68 -0.32
C GLN A 34 -6.32 3.61 0.58
N ARG A 35 -5.60 3.25 1.65
CA ARG A 35 -6.07 2.31 2.67
C ARG A 35 -5.75 2.86 4.06
N GLY A 36 -6.58 2.49 5.02
CA GLY A 36 -6.41 2.87 6.41
C GLY A 36 -7.40 2.14 7.30
N GLY A 37 -7.39 2.51 8.58
CA GLY A 37 -8.40 2.07 9.54
C GLY A 37 -9.45 3.17 9.76
N GLY A 38 -10.67 2.76 10.09
CA GLY A 38 -11.69 3.65 10.64
C GLY A 38 -11.75 3.52 12.17
N LEU A 39 -12.03 4.62 12.85
CA LEU A 39 -12.32 4.62 14.29
C LEU A 39 -13.84 4.53 14.47
N PHE A 40 -14.31 3.50 15.17
CA PHE A 40 -15.74 3.29 15.44
C PHE A 40 -15.96 3.06 16.93
N ALA A 41 -17.09 3.56 17.43
CA ALA A 41 -17.57 3.27 18.78
C ALA A 41 -18.75 2.29 18.71
N VAL A 42 -18.76 1.30 19.59
CA VAL A 42 -19.92 0.43 19.77
C VAL A 42 -20.99 1.22 20.53
N LYS A 43 -22.21 1.24 20.01
CA LYS A 43 -23.35 1.90 20.66
C LYS A 43 -23.49 1.42 22.11
N ASN A 44 -23.61 2.35 23.03
CA ASN A 44 -23.82 2.05 24.45
C ASN A 44 -25.15 2.64 24.95
N GLU A 45 -25.75 2.01 25.96
CA GLU A 45 -26.93 2.54 26.65
C GLU A 45 -26.57 3.72 27.56
N ASP A 46 -25.34 3.75 28.10
CA ASP A 46 -24.83 4.89 28.86
C ASP A 46 -24.36 5.99 27.90
N GLU A 47 -25.19 7.02 27.75
CA GLU A 47 -24.94 8.14 26.81
C GLU A 47 -23.61 8.86 27.07
N ARG A 48 -23.11 8.85 28.31
CA ARG A 48 -21.81 9.45 28.65
C ARG A 48 -20.66 8.76 27.90
N LYS A 49 -20.76 7.45 27.65
CA LYS A 49 -19.75 6.70 26.89
C LYS A 49 -19.79 7.04 25.40
N ASN A 50 -20.98 7.21 24.84
CA ASN A 50 -21.17 7.65 23.46
C ASN A 50 -20.57 9.05 23.27
N GLN A 51 -20.86 9.96 24.19
CA GLN A 51 -20.31 11.32 24.20
C GLN A 51 -18.78 11.31 24.35
N ALA A 52 -18.24 10.53 25.29
CA ALA A 52 -16.80 10.41 25.49
C ALA A 52 -16.08 9.88 24.24
N ALA A 53 -16.65 8.91 23.54
CA ALA A 53 -16.09 8.39 22.29
C ALA A 53 -16.06 9.46 21.18
N ALA A 54 -17.12 10.26 21.05
CA ALA A 54 -17.17 11.37 20.09
C ALA A 54 -16.14 12.46 20.41
N ILE A 55 -16.00 12.83 21.70
CA ILE A 55 -14.99 13.79 22.16
C ILE A 55 -13.59 13.27 21.87
N PHE A 56 -13.32 12.00 22.16
CA PHE A 56 -12.02 11.38 21.87
C PHE A 56 -11.70 11.38 20.38
N ALA A 57 -12.65 11.00 19.51
CA ALA A 57 -12.45 11.01 18.07
C ALA A 57 -12.16 12.43 17.54
N LYS A 58 -12.87 13.44 18.05
CA LYS A 58 -12.60 14.84 17.72
C LYS A 58 -11.19 15.24 18.18
N TRP A 59 -10.86 15.01 19.45
CA TRP A 59 -9.54 15.32 20.01
C TRP A 59 -8.40 14.66 19.23
N LEU A 60 -8.53 13.38 18.88
CA LEU A 60 -7.49 12.65 18.12
C LEU A 60 -7.27 13.22 16.71
N THR A 61 -8.28 13.83 16.11
CA THR A 61 -8.26 14.35 14.74
C THR A 61 -7.90 15.84 14.66
N GLU A 62 -7.87 16.55 15.79
CA GLU A 62 -7.34 17.92 15.87
C GLU A 62 -5.86 17.96 15.43
N GLN A 63 -5.46 19.06 14.81
CA GLN A 63 -4.19 19.15 14.06
C GLN A 63 -2.97 18.70 14.87
N GLU A 64 -2.80 19.23 16.08
CA GLU A 64 -1.66 18.95 16.95
C GLU A 64 -1.61 17.46 17.33
N HIS A 65 -2.74 16.92 17.80
CA HIS A 65 -2.83 15.54 18.28
C HIS A 65 -2.69 14.54 17.13
N ASN A 66 -3.29 14.84 15.97
CA ASN A 66 -3.17 14.01 14.79
C ASN A 66 -1.72 13.98 14.29
N LEU A 67 -1.06 15.14 14.18
CA LEU A 67 0.36 15.22 13.81
C LEU A 67 1.26 14.43 14.77
N ALA A 68 1.07 14.61 16.08
CA ALA A 68 1.83 13.90 17.10
C ALA A 68 1.63 12.38 17.02
N PHE A 69 0.41 11.92 16.74
CA PHE A 69 0.11 10.49 16.58
C PHE A 69 0.76 9.92 15.31
N VAL A 70 0.49 10.54 14.16
CA VAL A 70 0.87 9.95 12.87
C VAL A 70 2.38 9.91 12.66
N THR A 71 3.11 10.94 13.11
CA THR A 71 4.58 11.01 13.01
C THR A 71 5.31 10.00 13.89
N LYS A 72 4.65 9.47 14.93
CA LYS A 72 5.18 8.39 15.79
C LYS A 72 4.73 7.01 15.34
N ALA A 73 3.62 6.91 14.62
CA ALA A 73 3.06 5.65 14.18
C ALA A 73 3.37 5.30 12.71
N GLY A 74 3.82 6.28 11.91
CA GLY A 74 4.04 6.12 10.46
C GLY A 74 2.74 6.13 9.65
N TYR A 75 1.67 6.74 10.16
CA TYR A 75 0.42 6.96 9.42
C TYR A 75 0.45 8.29 8.65
N LEU A 76 -0.54 8.50 7.78
CA LEU A 76 -0.81 9.80 7.18
C LEU A 76 -1.84 10.59 8.01
N PRO A 77 -1.74 11.92 8.07
CA PRO A 77 -2.75 12.77 8.70
C PRO A 77 -4.12 12.62 8.04
N VAL A 78 -5.19 12.77 8.84
CA VAL A 78 -6.58 12.55 8.38
C VAL A 78 -7.36 13.85 8.16
N THR A 79 -6.76 15.00 8.48
CA THR A 79 -7.33 16.32 8.21
C THR A 79 -6.43 17.13 7.30
N THR A 80 -7.00 18.01 6.47
CA THR A 80 -6.25 18.84 5.52
C THR A 80 -5.18 19.69 6.20
N GLN A 81 -5.50 20.27 7.37
CA GLN A 81 -4.56 21.12 8.11
C GLN A 81 -3.35 20.33 8.64
N ALA A 82 -3.59 19.15 9.22
CA ALA A 82 -2.51 18.28 9.68
C ALA A 82 -1.71 17.72 8.50
N PHE A 83 -2.37 17.39 7.40
CA PHE A 83 -1.72 16.94 6.17
C PHE A 83 -0.75 18.00 5.65
N GLN A 84 -1.23 19.22 5.41
CA GLN A 84 -0.38 20.34 4.99
C GLN A 84 0.76 20.61 5.97
N GLY A 85 0.49 20.54 7.28
CA GLY A 85 1.50 20.71 8.32
C GLY A 85 2.62 19.67 8.26
N LEU A 86 2.29 18.40 8.03
CA LEU A 86 3.30 17.34 7.89
C LEU A 86 4.18 17.56 6.66
N PHE A 87 3.56 17.77 5.49
CA PHE A 87 4.30 17.89 4.23
C PHE A 87 5.07 19.21 4.10
N ALA A 88 4.68 20.26 4.83
CA ALA A 88 5.46 21.48 4.95
C ALA A 88 6.74 21.32 5.79
N ASN A 89 6.82 20.29 6.66
CA ASN A 89 7.94 20.13 7.59
C ASN A 89 8.30 18.66 7.86
N ILE A 90 8.46 17.86 6.79
CA ILE A 90 8.82 16.42 6.90
C ILE A 90 10.12 16.22 7.69
N SER A 91 11.09 17.14 7.56
CA SER A 91 12.38 17.06 8.25
C SER A 91 12.27 17.09 9.78
N SER A 92 11.16 17.62 10.33
CA SER A 92 10.90 17.62 11.78
C SER A 92 10.50 16.26 12.36
N VAL A 93 10.14 15.29 11.52
CA VAL A 93 9.80 13.94 11.98
C VAL A 93 11.06 13.24 12.46
N GLU A 94 11.10 12.85 13.74
CA GLU A 94 12.30 12.28 14.38
C GLU A 94 12.72 10.93 13.75
N ASN A 95 11.75 10.07 13.45
CA ASN A 95 12.02 8.75 12.90
C ASN A 95 12.38 8.83 11.41
N GLU A 96 13.60 8.43 11.07
CA GLU A 96 14.12 8.48 9.70
C GLU A 96 13.29 7.69 8.70
N LYS A 97 12.84 6.48 9.06
CA LYS A 97 12.05 5.65 8.15
C LYS A 97 10.69 6.26 7.85
N TYR A 98 10.11 6.96 8.82
CA TYR A 98 8.87 7.70 8.58
C TYR A 98 9.12 8.94 7.71
N ARG A 99 10.27 9.63 7.85
CA ARG A 99 10.66 10.66 6.87
C ARG A 99 10.72 10.10 5.47
N MET A 100 11.38 8.95 5.27
CA MET A 100 11.48 8.30 3.96
C MET A 100 10.10 7.96 3.39
N LEU A 101 9.20 7.41 4.22
CA LEU A 101 7.80 7.16 3.85
C LEU A 101 7.10 8.44 3.39
N TYR A 102 7.18 9.51 4.19
CA TYR A 102 6.53 10.78 3.85
C TYR A 102 7.13 11.42 2.62
N SER A 103 8.44 11.32 2.41
CA SER A 103 9.10 11.78 1.18
C SER A 103 8.57 11.05 -0.05
N ALA A 104 8.44 9.71 0.00
CA ALA A 104 7.88 8.93 -1.10
C ALA A 104 6.41 9.29 -1.39
N VAL A 105 5.61 9.53 -0.34
CA VAL A 105 4.23 10.00 -0.51
C VAL A 105 4.21 11.42 -1.11
N ASN A 106 5.07 12.32 -0.65
CA ASN A 106 5.16 13.69 -1.18
C ASN A 106 5.51 13.68 -2.67
N GLU A 107 6.42 12.79 -3.08
CA GLU A 107 6.78 12.58 -4.47
C GLU A 107 5.60 12.06 -5.32
N GLN A 108 4.74 11.19 -4.77
CA GLN A 108 3.51 10.76 -5.45
C GLN A 108 2.57 11.95 -5.73
N TYR A 109 2.39 12.84 -4.77
CA TYR A 109 1.60 14.06 -4.97
C TYR A 109 2.24 15.03 -5.97
N ALA A 110 3.57 15.17 -5.94
CA ALA A 110 4.30 16.03 -6.87
C ALA A 110 4.30 15.52 -8.31
N ASN A 111 4.12 14.21 -8.51
CA ASN A 111 4.08 13.55 -9.82
C ASN A 111 2.65 13.13 -10.23
N ASP A 112 1.63 13.83 -9.73
CA ASP A 112 0.22 13.67 -10.14
C ASP A 112 -0.33 12.23 -10.06
N TYR A 113 0.11 11.45 -9.07
CA TYR A 113 -0.47 10.13 -8.83
C TYR A 113 -1.96 10.28 -8.48
N GLN A 114 -2.80 9.47 -9.12
CA GLN A 114 -4.20 9.38 -8.76
C GLN A 114 -4.36 8.56 -7.48
N PHE A 115 -5.01 9.12 -6.47
CA PHE A 115 -5.35 8.40 -5.26
C PHE A 115 -6.77 7.84 -5.35
N CYS A 116 -6.89 6.52 -5.25
CA CYS A 116 -8.16 5.80 -5.37
C CYS A 116 -8.55 5.18 -4.03
N SER A 117 -9.76 5.46 -3.56
CA SER A 117 -10.37 4.70 -2.46
C SER A 117 -10.79 3.31 -2.94
N LEU A 118 -10.86 2.36 -2.01
CA LEU A 118 -11.45 1.07 -2.30
C LEU A 118 -12.95 1.23 -2.60
N PRO A 119 -13.49 0.46 -3.56
CA PRO A 119 -14.91 0.51 -3.87
C PRO A 119 -15.74 -0.01 -2.69
N LEU A 120 -16.84 0.68 -2.38
CA LEU A 120 -17.71 0.39 -1.24
C LEU A 120 -19.01 -0.26 -1.75
N PHE A 121 -18.97 -1.57 -1.98
CA PHE A 121 -20.15 -2.38 -2.34
C PHE A 121 -20.07 -3.78 -1.72
N ASP A 122 -21.21 -4.44 -1.57
CA ASP A 122 -21.29 -5.80 -1.04
C ASP A 122 -20.54 -6.79 -1.94
N GLY A 123 -19.59 -7.53 -1.36
CA GLY A 123 -18.73 -8.45 -2.12
C GLY A 123 -17.48 -7.81 -2.71
N ALA A 124 -17.20 -6.51 -2.47
CA ALA A 124 -15.96 -5.86 -2.93
C ALA A 124 -14.69 -6.57 -2.43
N LEU A 125 -14.69 -7.07 -1.20
CA LEU A 125 -13.57 -7.83 -0.64
C LEU A 125 -13.38 -9.18 -1.36
N ASP A 126 -14.46 -9.88 -1.66
CA ASP A 126 -14.40 -11.15 -2.39
C ASP A 126 -13.94 -10.93 -3.83
N ALA A 127 -14.44 -9.88 -4.48
CA ALA A 127 -13.99 -9.46 -5.81
C ALA A 127 -12.48 -9.18 -5.82
N GLN A 128 -11.98 -8.39 -4.86
CA GLN A 128 -10.56 -8.11 -4.73
C GLN A 128 -9.76 -9.41 -4.49
N LYS A 129 -10.21 -10.26 -3.56
CA LYS A 129 -9.53 -11.51 -3.23
C LYS A 129 -9.46 -12.46 -4.42
N ASN A 130 -10.56 -12.60 -5.17
CA ASN A 130 -10.62 -13.45 -6.35
C ASN A 130 -9.73 -12.91 -7.46
N PHE A 131 -9.76 -11.59 -7.70
CA PHE A 131 -8.88 -10.92 -8.65
C PHE A 131 -7.40 -11.14 -8.29
N GLU A 132 -7.01 -10.89 -7.04
CA GLU A 132 -5.63 -11.09 -6.58
C GLU A 132 -5.19 -12.55 -6.73
N LYS A 133 -6.06 -13.51 -6.38
CA LYS A 133 -5.78 -14.94 -6.51
C LYS A 133 -5.54 -15.30 -7.97
N LEU A 134 -6.42 -14.87 -8.87
CA LEU A 134 -6.32 -15.10 -10.31
C LEU A 134 -4.99 -14.56 -10.86
N ILE A 135 -4.70 -13.28 -10.65
CA ILE A 135 -3.48 -12.64 -11.15
C ILE A 135 -2.25 -13.37 -10.63
N LYS A 136 -2.18 -13.64 -9.31
CA LYS A 136 -1.04 -14.34 -8.70
C LYS A 136 -0.86 -15.74 -9.28
N SER A 137 -1.93 -16.52 -9.43
CA SER A 137 -1.83 -17.87 -10.02
C SER A 137 -1.40 -17.83 -11.48
N THR A 138 -1.99 -16.95 -12.29
CA THR A 138 -1.68 -16.85 -13.72
C THR A 138 -0.23 -16.44 -13.93
N LEU A 139 0.25 -15.42 -13.21
CA LEU A 139 1.63 -14.96 -13.33
C LEU A 139 2.64 -15.97 -12.76
N SER A 140 2.30 -16.68 -11.67
CA SER A 140 3.18 -17.72 -11.13
C SER A 140 3.33 -18.88 -12.11
N ASN A 141 2.23 -19.36 -12.69
CA ASN A 141 2.25 -20.42 -13.70
C ASN A 141 3.03 -20.00 -14.95
N ALA A 142 2.82 -18.76 -15.42
CA ALA A 142 3.58 -18.21 -16.55
C ALA A 142 5.08 -18.12 -16.23
N HIS A 143 5.45 -17.76 -14.99
CA HIS A 143 6.85 -17.72 -14.58
C HIS A 143 7.51 -19.11 -14.51
N GLU A 144 6.81 -20.10 -13.96
CA GLU A 144 7.28 -21.48 -13.93
C GLU A 144 7.51 -22.03 -15.35
N GLU A 145 6.55 -21.76 -16.25
CA GLU A 145 6.64 -22.15 -17.65
C GLU A 145 7.76 -21.41 -18.39
N TYR A 146 7.97 -20.12 -18.09
CA TYR A 146 9.09 -19.35 -18.61
C TYR A 146 10.42 -20.04 -18.25
N ILE A 147 10.63 -20.32 -16.96
CA ILE A 147 11.85 -21.00 -16.49
C ILE A 147 12.05 -22.33 -17.23
N ARG A 148 11.00 -23.14 -17.34
CA ARG A 148 11.05 -24.45 -18.02
C ARG A 148 11.44 -24.32 -19.50
N ARG A 149 10.81 -23.41 -20.24
CA ARG A 149 11.09 -23.18 -21.68
C ARG A 149 12.51 -22.66 -21.91
N ILE A 150 13.00 -21.76 -21.05
CA ILE A 150 14.39 -21.26 -21.14
C ILE A 150 15.40 -22.37 -20.85
N GLN A 151 15.13 -23.23 -19.87
CA GLN A 151 15.99 -24.39 -19.58
C GLN A 151 16.05 -25.39 -20.75
N ASN A 152 14.99 -25.47 -21.55
CA ASN A 152 14.93 -26.29 -22.76
C ASN A 152 15.58 -25.62 -23.99
N GLY A 153 16.19 -24.45 -23.82
CA GLY A 153 16.95 -23.76 -24.88
C GLY A 153 16.12 -22.85 -25.77
N GLU A 154 14.87 -22.54 -25.40
CA GLU A 154 14.04 -21.62 -26.16
C GLU A 154 14.49 -20.15 -26.01
N ASN A 155 14.19 -19.32 -27.00
CA ASN A 155 14.56 -17.91 -26.98
C ASN A 155 13.79 -17.13 -25.91
N LYS A 156 14.52 -16.38 -25.07
CA LYS A 156 13.97 -15.63 -23.93
C LYS A 156 12.88 -14.64 -24.31
N ASP A 157 13.10 -13.85 -25.35
CA ASP A 157 12.19 -12.77 -25.75
C ASP A 157 10.92 -13.34 -26.39
N THR A 158 11.06 -14.40 -27.18
CA THR A 158 9.91 -15.13 -27.75
C THR A 158 9.04 -15.73 -26.66
N VAL A 159 9.64 -16.47 -25.73
CA VAL A 159 8.90 -17.11 -24.62
C VAL A 159 8.22 -16.06 -23.74
N MET A 160 8.91 -14.96 -23.40
CA MET A 160 8.33 -13.87 -22.62
C MET A 160 7.10 -13.26 -23.31
N LYS A 161 7.20 -12.99 -24.62
CA LYS A 161 6.11 -12.43 -25.41
C LYS A 161 4.89 -13.37 -25.44
N ASP A 162 5.12 -14.65 -25.71
CA ASP A 162 4.07 -15.67 -25.78
C ASP A 162 3.32 -15.80 -24.45
N LEU A 163 4.07 -15.94 -23.34
CA LEU A 163 3.50 -16.16 -22.02
C LEU A 163 2.80 -14.91 -21.49
N THR A 164 3.31 -13.72 -21.80
CA THR A 164 2.63 -12.46 -21.45
C THR A 164 1.29 -12.34 -22.18
N ALA A 165 1.24 -12.67 -23.48
CA ALA A 165 0.01 -12.65 -24.25
C ALA A 165 -1.02 -13.68 -23.73
N SER A 166 -0.56 -14.90 -23.43
CA SER A 166 -1.42 -15.96 -22.87
C SER A 166 -1.94 -15.63 -21.47
N ALA A 167 -1.09 -15.08 -20.60
CA ALA A 167 -1.47 -14.64 -19.27
C ALA A 167 -2.52 -13.52 -19.34
N LEU A 168 -2.32 -12.52 -20.21
CA LEU A 168 -3.28 -11.44 -20.41
C LEU A 168 -4.64 -11.96 -20.88
N ALA A 169 -4.66 -12.86 -21.87
CA ALA A 169 -5.90 -13.46 -22.37
C ALA A 169 -6.65 -14.23 -21.27
N SER A 170 -5.94 -15.01 -20.46
CA SER A 170 -6.52 -15.78 -19.35
C SER A 170 -7.14 -14.86 -18.28
N VAL A 171 -6.48 -13.74 -17.98
CA VAL A 171 -7.00 -12.74 -17.04
C VAL A 171 -8.25 -12.05 -17.62
N GLN A 172 -8.24 -11.68 -18.90
CA GLN A 172 -9.39 -11.05 -19.54
C GLN A 172 -10.61 -11.97 -19.60
N GLU A 173 -10.41 -13.25 -19.92
CA GLU A 173 -11.49 -14.25 -19.95
C GLU A 173 -12.14 -14.42 -18.58
N ALA A 174 -11.35 -14.49 -17.51
CA ALA A 174 -11.86 -14.68 -16.16
C ALA A 174 -12.52 -13.41 -15.55
N LEU A 175 -12.42 -12.25 -16.20
CA LEU A 175 -13.06 -11.00 -15.78
C LEU A 175 -14.35 -10.66 -16.55
N ASN A 176 -14.64 -11.40 -17.61
CA ASN A 176 -15.89 -11.29 -18.39
C ASN A 176 -16.94 -12.29 -17.88
#